data_AF-A0A3D2AQ80-F1
#
_entry.id   AF-A0A3D2AQ80-F1
#
_cell.length_a   1.000
_cell.length_b   1.000
_cell.length_c   1.000
_cell.angle_alpha   90.00
_cell.angle_beta   90.00
_cell.angle_gamma   90.00
#
_symmetry.space_group_name_H-M   'P 1'
#
loop_
_entity.id
_entity.type
_entity.pdbx_description
1 polymer ?
#
loop_
_entity_poly.entity_id
_entity_poly.type
_entity_poly.pdbx_seq_one_letter_code
_entity_poly.pdbx_strand_id
1 'polypeptide(L)'
;MAIPDATSISSAGLLLALASGAVTSGLGYALWYRVLPQMEITLSALIQLLVPVLALCLGAVLMDELITMQALMATVLIVGGVAVGSILSPR
;
A
#
# COMPACT_ATOMS: atom_id res chain seq x y z
N MET A 1 -18.47 -1.64 29.32
CA MET A 1 -18.21 -1.73 27.87
C MET A 1 -19.14 -0.75 27.19
N ALA A 2 -18.68 0.48 26.95
CA ALA A 2 -19.50 1.48 26.27
C ALA A 2 -19.61 1.07 24.81
N ILE A 3 -20.84 0.83 24.35
CA ILE A 3 -21.13 0.74 22.91
C ILE A 3 -20.85 2.15 22.37
N PRO A 4 -20.02 2.33 21.33
CA PRO A 4 -19.82 3.65 20.76
C PRO A 4 -21.18 4.22 20.38
N ASP A 5 -21.48 5.45 20.80
CA ASP A 5 -22.65 6.17 20.29
C ASP A 5 -22.67 6.04 18.77
N ALA A 6 -23.83 5.75 18.19
CA ALA A 6 -23.98 5.63 16.75
C ALA A 6 -23.43 6.90 16.10
N THR A 7 -22.21 6.83 15.59
CA THR A 7 -21.52 7.95 14.95
C THR A 7 -22.41 8.40 13.81
N SER A 8 -23.04 9.55 13.95
CA SER A 8 -23.94 10.09 12.94
C SER A 8 -23.16 10.26 11.65
N ILE A 9 -23.49 9.46 10.63
CA ILE A 9 -22.84 9.53 9.32
C ILE A 9 -23.18 10.88 8.70
N SER A 10 -22.20 11.77 8.64
CA SER A 10 -22.34 13.04 7.92
C SER A 10 -22.36 12.78 6.41
N SER A 11 -23.27 13.44 5.69
CA SER A 11 -23.34 13.37 4.23
C SER A 11 -22.02 13.79 3.56
N ALA A 12 -21.36 14.81 4.11
CA ALA A 12 -20.05 15.25 3.63
C ALA A 12 -18.96 14.19 3.84
N GLY A 13 -18.95 13.55 5.02
CA GLY A 13 -18.00 12.48 5.34
C GLY A 13 -18.18 11.26 4.43
N LEU A 14 -19.43 10.89 4.15
CA LEU A 14 -19.76 9.81 3.22
C LEU A 14 -19.26 10.12 1.80
N LEU A 15 -19.51 11.34 1.30
CA LEU A 15 -19.06 11.75 -0.03
C LEU A 15 -17.54 11.77 -0.14
N LEU A 16 -16.82 12.26 0.88
CA LEU A 16 -15.37 12.28 0.91
C LEU A 16 -14.77 10.86 0.96
N ALA A 17 -15.35 9.96 1.77
CA ALA A 17 -14.90 8.58 1.86
C ALA A 17 -15.08 7.85 0.51
N LEU A 18 -16.23 8.02 -0.13
CA LEU A 18 -16.50 7.46 -1.45
C LEU A 18 -15.57 8.03 -2.52
N ALA A 19 -15.40 9.36 -2.55
CA ALA A 19 -14.53 10.02 -3.52
C ALA A 19 -13.07 9.56 -3.37
N SER A 20 -12.55 9.56 -2.13
CA SER A 20 -11.18 9.12 -1.84
C SER A 20 -10.97 7.65 -2.19
N GLY A 21 -11.91 6.78 -1.79
CA GLY A 21 -11.85 5.35 -2.09
C GLY A 21 -11.93 5.06 -3.58
N ALA A 22 -12.90 5.67 -4.29
CA ALA A 22 -13.11 5.47 -5.72
C ALA A 22 -11.94 5.99 -6.55
N VAL A 23 -11.42 7.18 -6.24
CA VAL A 23 -10.28 7.77 -6.97
C VAL A 23 -9.02 6.96 -6.75
N THR A 24 -8.65 6.69 -5.50
CA THR A 24 -7.39 5.99 -5.18
C THR A 24 -7.42 4.55 -5.71
N SER A 25 -8.54 3.84 -5.52
CA SER A 25 -8.70 2.48 -6.05
C SER A 25 -8.74 2.45 -7.57
N GLY A 26 -9.51 3.37 -8.19
CA GLY A 26 -9.62 3.46 -9.64
C GLY A 26 -8.26 3.70 -10.30
N LEU A 27 -7.48 4.63 -9.77
CA LEU A 27 -6.12 4.90 -10.25
C LEU A 27 -5.18 3.70 -10.04
N GLY A 28 -5.22 3.08 -8.84
CA GLY A 28 -4.40 1.92 -8.52
C GLY A 28 -4.66 0.73 -9.46
N TYR A 29 -5.94 0.38 -9.67
CA TYR A 29 -6.30 -0.70 -10.58
C TYR A 29 -6.04 -0.37 -12.05
N ALA A 30 -6.32 0.87 -12.48
CA ALA A 30 -6.03 1.28 -13.85
C ALA A 30 -4.53 1.20 -14.16
N LEU A 31 -3.68 1.63 -13.23
CA LEU A 31 -2.24 1.52 -13.37
C LEU A 31 -1.79 0.05 -13.34
N TRP A 32 -2.26 -0.73 -12.36
CA TRP A 32 -1.87 -2.12 -12.20
C TRP A 32 -2.23 -2.94 -13.43
N TYR A 33 -3.47 -2.88 -13.93
CA TYR A 33 -3.87 -3.63 -15.11
C TYR A 33 -3.24 -3.13 -16.41
N ARG A 34 -2.76 -1.89 -16.45
CA ARG A 34 -1.98 -1.38 -17.57
C ARG A 34 -0.55 -1.94 -17.57
N VAL A 35 0.08 -2.07 -16.41
CA VAL A 35 1.49 -2.46 -16.26
C VAL A 35 1.66 -3.98 -16.13
N LEU A 36 0.74 -4.66 -15.45
CA LEU A 36 0.79 -6.11 -15.19
C LEU A 36 1.06 -6.96 -16.44
N PRO A 37 0.43 -6.73 -17.62
CA PRO A 37 0.71 -7.52 -18.81
C PRO A 37 2.12 -7.34 -19.39
N GLN A 38 2.85 -6.31 -18.96
CA GLN A 38 4.19 -5.96 -19.41
C GLN A 38 5.28 -6.53 -18.48
N MET A 39 4.88 -7.25 -17.43
CA MET A 39 5.78 -7.77 -16.39
C MET A 39 5.76 -9.29 -16.34
N GLU A 40 6.92 -9.88 -16.06
CA GLU A 40 7.04 -11.29 -15.67
C GLU A 40 6.24 -11.58 -14.40
N ILE A 41 5.64 -12.78 -14.32
CA ILE A 41 4.79 -13.19 -13.19
C ILE A 41 5.55 -13.05 -11.86
N THR A 42 6.80 -13.52 -11.82
CA THR A 42 7.63 -13.46 -10.62
C THR A 42 7.92 -12.01 -10.20
N LEU A 43 8.22 -11.13 -11.15
CA LEU A 43 8.48 -9.71 -10.85
C LEU A 43 7.23 -9.03 -10.29
N SER A 44 6.05 -9.32 -10.86
CA SER A 44 4.78 -8.76 -10.39
C SER A 44 4.49 -9.11 -8.92
N ALA A 45 4.80 -10.35 -8.51
CA ALA A 45 4.66 -10.79 -7.13
C ALA A 45 5.66 -10.11 -6.19
N LEU A 46 6.92 -9.94 -6.62
CA LEU A 46 7.95 -9.28 -5.80
C LEU A 46 7.65 -7.80 -5.56
N ILE A 47 7.20 -7.07 -6.58
CA ILE A 47 6.85 -5.65 -6.45
C ILE A 47 5.67 -5.46 -5.49
N GLN A 48 4.74 -6.42 -5.42
CA GLN A 48 3.62 -6.37 -4.47
C GLN A 48 4.08 -6.36 -3.01
N LEU A 49 5.25 -6.95 -2.70
CA LEU A 49 5.83 -6.92 -1.36
C LEU A 49 6.26 -5.51 -0.95
N LEU A 50 6.48 -4.59 -1.89
CA LEU A 50 6.86 -3.20 -1.60
C LEU A 50 5.69 -2.34 -1.14
N VAL A 51 4.43 -2.78 -1.30
CA VAL A 51 3.24 -2.03 -0.86
C VAL A 51 3.30 -1.59 0.61
N PRO A 52 3.56 -2.48 1.59
CA PRO A 52 3.70 -2.08 3.00
C PRO A 52 4.85 -1.09 3.24
N VAL A 53 5.94 -1.16 2.47
CA VAL A 53 7.06 -0.20 2.57
C VAL A 53 6.63 1.18 2.08
N LEU A 54 5.93 1.23 0.94
CA LEU A 54 5.37 2.47 0.42
C LEU A 54 4.32 3.06 1.38
N ALA A 55 3.47 2.21 1.97
CA ALA A 55 2.48 2.64 2.95
C ALA A 55 3.14 3.24 4.20
N LEU A 56 4.20 2.62 4.72
CA LEU A 56 4.96 3.15 5.86
C LEU A 56 5.58 4.52 5.53
N CYS A 57 6.23 4.65 4.36
CA CYS A 57 6.83 5.91 3.93
C CYS A 57 5.77 7.01 3.74
N LEU A 58 4.66 6.71 3.08
CA LEU A 58 3.57 7.67 2.87
C LEU A 58 2.87 8.02 4.18
N GLY A 59 2.70 7.07 5.10
CA GLY A 59 2.17 7.32 6.45
C GLY A 59 3.06 8.27 7.25
N ALA A 60 4.38 8.03 7.25
CA ALA A 60 5.33 8.92 7.91
C ALA A 60 5.31 10.35 7.32
N VAL A 61 5.19 10.50 5.99
CA VAL A 61 5.23 11.82 5.34
C VAL A 61 3.89 12.55 5.38
N LEU A 62 2.77 11.86 5.13
CA LEU A 62 1.44 12.47 4.98
C LEU A 62 0.63 12.48 6.27
N MET A 63 0.86 11.51 7.16
CA MET A 63 0.11 11.32 8.41
C MET A 63 0.95 11.60 9.66
N ASP A 64 2.23 11.96 9.50
CA ASP A 64 3.18 12.19 10.61
C ASP A 64 3.31 10.99 11.57
N GLU A 65 3.23 9.78 11.01
CA GLU A 65 3.34 8.54 11.79
C GLU A 65 4.78 8.28 12.26
N LEU A 66 4.92 7.91 13.55
CA LEU A 66 6.19 7.50 14.12
C LEU A 66 6.68 6.17 13.55
N ILE A 67 7.83 6.20 12.88
CA ILE A 67 8.50 5.00 12.37
C ILE A 67 9.14 4.24 13.54
N THR A 68 8.65 3.04 13.81
CA THR A 68 9.23 2.16 14.84
C THR A 68 10.45 1.41 14.31
N MET A 69 11.33 0.97 15.22
CA MET A 69 12.48 0.13 14.86
C MET A 69 12.04 -1.22 14.25
N GLN A 70 10.91 -1.76 14.68
CA GLN A 70 10.35 -2.97 14.09
C GLN A 70 9.93 -2.76 12.64
N ALA A 71 9.25 -1.64 12.34
CA ALA A 71 8.85 -1.28 10.98
C ALA A 71 10.08 -1.03 10.07
N LEU A 72 11.15 -0.45 10.62
CA LEU A 72 12.41 -0.28 9.90
C LEU A 72 13.06 -1.62 9.55
N MET A 73 13.17 -2.54 10.52
CA MET A 73 13.72 -3.89 10.27
C MET A 73 12.88 -4.67 9.25
N ALA A 74 11.54 -4.60 9.35
CA ALA A 74 10.64 -5.21 8.39
C ALA A 74 10.84 -4.63 6.97
N THR A 75 11.01 -3.31 6.86
CA THR A 75 11.31 -2.63 5.59
C THR A 75 12.61 -3.14 4.97
N VAL A 76 13.67 -3.24 5.75
CA VAL A 76 14.96 -3.79 5.30
C VAL A 76 14.81 -5.24 4.82
N LEU A 77 14.07 -6.07 5.56
CA LEU A 77 13.85 -7.48 5.20
C LEU A 77 13.05 -7.61 3.88
N ILE A 78 12.00 -6.80 3.72
CA ILE A 78 11.17 -6.78 2.51
C ILE A 78 12.00 -6.33 1.31
N VAL A 79 12.66 -5.17 1.40
CA VAL A 79 13.46 -4.62 0.29
C VAL A 79 14.62 -5.55 -0.05
N GLY A 80 15.29 -6.11 0.95
CA GLY A 80 16.36 -7.09 0.77
C GLY A 80 15.87 -8.36 0.06
N GLY A 81 14.73 -8.91 0.49
CA GLY A 81 14.12 -10.08 -0.13
C GLY A 81 13.70 -9.83 -1.58
N VAL A 82 13.08 -8.68 -1.86
CA VAL A 82 12.71 -8.25 -3.22
C VAL A 82 13.95 -8.09 -4.11
N ALA A 83 15.00 -7.43 -3.61
CA ALA A 83 16.25 -7.25 -4.35
C ALA A 83 16.88 -8.59 -4.72
N VAL A 84 17.04 -9.50 -3.76
CA VAL A 84 17.59 -10.85 -4.00
C VAL A 84 16.71 -11.63 -4.97
N GLY A 85 15.39 -11.65 -4.75
CA GLY A 85 14.44 -12.36 -5.61
C GLY A 85 14.45 -11.87 -7.06
N SER A 86 14.60 -10.55 -7.27
CA SER A 86 14.62 -9.94 -8.61
C SER A 86 15.90 -10.24 -9.40
N ILE A 87 17.02 -10.47 -8.71
CA ILE A 87 18.31 -10.82 -9.33
C ILE A 87 18.33 -12.30 -9.70
N LEU A 88 17.70 -13.15 -8.88
CA LEU A 88 17.70 -14.61 -9.04
C LEU A 88 16.58 -15.13 -9.93
N SER A 89 15.56 -14.32 -10.25
CA SER A 89 14.46 -14.75 -11.13
C SER A 89 14.97 -14.96 -12.56
N PRO A 90 14.88 -16.18 -13.12
CA PRO A 90 15.19 -16.42 -14.53
C PRO A 90 14.23 -15.59 -15.40
N ARG A 91 14.79 -14.92 -16.41
CA ARG A 91 14.04 -14.10 -17.38
C ARG A 91 13.11 -14.94 -18.22
#